data_AF-A0A897MV89-F1
#
_entry.id   AF-A0A897MV89-F1
#
_cell.length_a   1.000
_cell.length_b   1.000
_cell.length_c   1.000
_cell.angle_alpha   90.00
_cell.angle_beta   90.00
_cell.angle_gamma   90.00
#
_symmetry.space_group_name_H-M   'P 1'
#
loop_
_entity.id
_entity.type
_entity.pdbx_description
1 polymer ?
#
loop_
_entity_poly.entity_id
_entity_poly.type
_entity_poly.pdbx_seq_one_letter_code
_entity_poly.pdbx_strand_id
1 'polypeptide(L)'
;MHRRSLTAVGGGTVLISLLLAASLLAGAGASAPVFAALALWALGGAGWIAAGEDLDVAGLAWYQLVGIGTALVGGGMAVLGAWTLSAGDSVLGGAQLALAAVFAIQARNHYRGGNITDVIDAG
;
A
#
# COMPACT_ATOMS: atom_id res chain seq x y z
N MET A 1 -19.80 4.32 -8.56
CA MET A 1 -19.25 2.95 -8.68
C MET A 1 -17.83 2.83 -8.13
N HIS A 2 -16.95 3.83 -8.36
CA HIS A 2 -15.54 3.81 -7.95
C HIS A 2 -15.26 3.65 -6.44
N ARG A 3 -16.19 4.08 -5.57
CA ARG A 3 -16.04 4.03 -4.11
C ARG A 3 -16.26 2.64 -3.51
N ARG A 4 -17.34 1.95 -3.91
CA ARG A 4 -17.62 0.56 -3.48
C ARG A 4 -16.52 -0.41 -3.91
N SER A 5 -15.91 -0.19 -5.08
CA SER A 5 -14.76 -0.96 -5.54
C SER A 5 -13.53 -0.73 -4.68
N LEU A 6 -13.29 0.50 -4.20
CA LEU A 6 -12.16 0.79 -3.30
C LEU A 6 -12.32 0.10 -1.94
N THR A 7 -13.51 0.15 -1.34
CA THR A 7 -13.79 -0.56 -0.09
C THR A 7 -13.60 -2.06 -0.26
N ALA A 8 -14.08 -2.65 -1.36
CA ALA A 8 -13.92 -4.07 -1.64
C ALA A 8 -12.45 -4.47 -1.86
N VAL A 9 -11.69 -3.68 -2.63
CA VAL A 9 -10.27 -3.91 -2.87
C VAL A 9 -9.47 -3.77 -1.57
N GLY A 10 -9.68 -2.69 -0.83
CA GLY A 10 -9.01 -2.45 0.44
C GLY A 10 -9.31 -3.54 1.49
N GLY A 11 -10.57 -3.93 1.62
CA GLY A 11 -10.98 -5.05 2.47
C GLY A 11 -10.33 -6.36 2.07
N GLY A 12 -10.28 -6.67 0.76
CA GLY A 12 -9.58 -7.83 0.23
C GLY A 12 -8.09 -7.82 0.57
N THR A 13 -7.41 -6.69 0.40
CA THR A 13 -5.98 -6.53 0.73
C THR A 13 -5.70 -6.76 2.21
N VAL A 14 -6.54 -6.21 3.10
CA VAL A 14 -6.42 -6.44 4.56
C VAL A 14 -6.61 -7.92 4.89
N LEU A 15 -7.69 -8.54 4.40
CA LEU A 15 -8.00 -9.94 4.69
C LEU A 15 -6.90 -10.88 4.22
N ILE A 16 -6.41 -10.70 2.99
CA ILE A 16 -5.31 -11.52 2.45
C ILE A 16 -4.04 -11.33 3.29
N SER A 17 -3.72 -10.10 3.68
CA SER A 17 -2.52 -9.82 4.49
C SER A 17 -2.59 -10.51 5.86
N LEU A 18 -3.76 -10.47 6.51
CA LEU A 18 -3.97 -11.13 7.81
C LEU A 18 -3.96 -12.66 7.69
N LEU A 19 -4.59 -13.22 6.66
CA LEU A 19 -4.59 -14.67 6.41
C LEU A 19 -3.18 -15.19 6.13
N LEU A 20 -2.39 -14.44 5.35
CA LEU A 20 -0.98 -14.76 5.11
C LEU A 20 -0.13 -14.62 6.38
N ALA A 21 -0.34 -13.59 7.19
CA ALA A 21 0.38 -13.45 8.45
C ALA A 21 0.07 -14.61 9.40
N ALA A 22 -1.21 -15.00 9.51
CA ALA A 22 -1.65 -16.12 10.33
C ALA A 22 -1.07 -17.45 9.86
N SER A 23 -1.01 -17.70 8.54
CA SER A 23 -0.43 -18.93 8.00
C SER A 23 1.08 -19.00 8.21
N LEU A 24 1.79 -17.86 8.11
CA LEU A 24 3.24 -17.79 8.28
C LEU A 24 3.68 -17.95 9.73
N LEU A 25 2.88 -17.51 10.70
CA LEU A 25 3.14 -17.71 12.14
C LEU A 25 3.33 -19.19 12.51
N ALA A 26 2.84 -20.11 11.70
CA ALA A 26 2.97 -21.55 11.89
C ALA A 26 4.07 -22.21 11.02
N GLY A 27 4.85 -21.46 10.24
CA GLY A 27 5.73 -22.02 9.20
C GLY A 27 7.11 -21.36 9.04
N ALA A 28 7.95 -21.98 8.21
CA ALA A 28 9.36 -21.62 8.00
C ALA A 28 9.59 -20.28 7.23
N GLY A 29 8.53 -19.61 6.79
CA GLY A 29 8.61 -18.32 6.08
C GLY A 29 8.41 -17.09 6.97
N ALA A 30 8.15 -17.27 8.26
CA ALA A 30 8.00 -16.18 9.22
C ALA A 30 9.32 -15.43 9.42
N SER A 31 9.41 -14.23 8.85
CA SER A 31 10.54 -13.32 9.09
C SER A 31 10.05 -11.89 9.27
N ALA A 32 10.80 -11.09 10.02
CA ALA A 32 10.45 -9.70 10.29
C ALA A 32 10.20 -8.87 9.01
N PRO A 33 11.00 -9.00 7.92
CA PRO A 33 10.71 -8.30 6.66
C PRO A 33 9.38 -8.69 6.03
N VAL A 34 9.02 -9.99 6.08
CA VAL A 34 7.74 -10.47 5.54
C VAL A 34 6.57 -9.92 6.35
N PHE A 35 6.65 -9.94 7.68
CA PHE A 35 5.60 -9.34 8.52
C PHE A 35 5.50 -7.83 8.35
N ALA A 36 6.63 -7.13 8.18
CA ALA A 36 6.63 -5.70 7.90
C ALA A 36 5.91 -5.39 6.58
N ALA A 37 6.15 -6.18 5.54
CA ALA A 37 5.46 -6.01 4.27
C ALA A 37 3.95 -6.28 4.35
N LEU A 38 3.54 -7.35 5.05
CA LEU A 38 2.13 -7.66 5.29
C LEU A 38 1.44 -6.55 6.10
N ALA A 39 2.12 -5.99 7.11
CA ALA A 39 1.61 -4.86 7.88
C ALA A 39 1.42 -3.62 6.99
N LEU A 40 2.39 -3.30 6.13
CA LEU A 40 2.28 -2.19 5.19
C LEU A 40 1.14 -2.41 4.18
N TRP A 41 0.94 -3.62 3.68
CA TRP A 41 -0.17 -3.94 2.79
C TRP A 41 -1.52 -3.81 3.49
N ALA A 42 -1.65 -4.30 4.72
CA ALA A 42 -2.87 -4.15 5.51
C ALA A 42 -3.20 -2.67 5.76
N LEU A 43 -2.21 -1.86 6.13
CA LEU A 43 -2.39 -0.40 6.27
C LEU A 43 -2.76 0.26 4.95
N GLY A 44 -2.17 -0.19 3.84
CA GLY A 44 -2.50 0.28 2.51
C GLY A 44 -3.96 0.01 2.13
N GLY A 45 -4.43 -1.20 2.40
CA GLY A 45 -5.82 -1.60 2.23
C GLY A 45 -6.79 -0.81 3.11
N ALA A 46 -6.40 -0.51 4.37
CA ALA A 46 -7.18 0.35 5.25
C ALA A 46 -7.33 1.78 4.71
N GLY A 47 -6.27 2.34 4.10
CA GLY A 47 -6.33 3.63 3.40
C GLY A 47 -7.34 3.64 2.24
N TRP A 48 -7.42 2.56 1.47
CA TRP A 48 -8.43 2.41 0.40
C TRP A 48 -9.84 2.21 0.93
N ILE A 49 -10.02 1.51 2.05
CA ILE A 49 -11.33 1.41 2.74
C ILE A 49 -11.80 2.80 3.17
N ALA A 50 -10.93 3.55 3.86
CA ALA A 50 -11.26 4.91 4.31
C ALA A 50 -11.65 5.82 3.13
N ALA A 51 -10.93 5.74 2.01
CA ALA A 51 -11.29 6.46 0.79
C ALA A 51 -12.64 5.99 0.22
N GLY A 52 -12.92 4.69 0.23
CA GLY A 52 -14.18 4.13 -0.29
C GLY A 52 -15.40 4.48 0.57
N GLU A 53 -15.22 4.60 1.88
CA GLU A 53 -16.26 4.95 2.86
C GLU A 53 -16.44 6.47 3.04
N ASP A 54 -15.63 7.29 2.38
CA ASP A 54 -15.63 8.76 2.51
C ASP A 54 -15.41 9.21 3.96
N LEU A 55 -14.58 8.45 4.69
CA LEU A 55 -14.19 8.82 6.03
C LEU A 55 -13.32 10.07 5.92
N ASP A 56 -13.80 11.18 6.48
CA ASP A 56 -13.04 12.40 6.63
C ASP A 56 -12.01 12.22 7.76
N VAL A 57 -10.97 11.45 7.47
CA VAL A 57 -9.89 11.19 8.41
C VAL A 57 -9.00 12.42 8.41
N ALA A 58 -9.14 13.25 9.45
CA ALA A 58 -8.27 14.40 9.70
C ALA A 58 -8.19 15.41 8.54
N GLY A 59 -9.28 15.63 7.81
CA GLY A 59 -9.33 16.60 6.70
C GLY A 59 -8.64 16.13 5.42
N LEU A 60 -8.31 14.84 5.31
CA LEU A 60 -7.67 14.28 4.13
C LEU A 60 -8.67 14.10 2.99
N ALA A 61 -8.33 14.66 1.82
CA ALA A 61 -9.11 14.46 0.61
C ALA A 61 -9.04 13.00 0.13
N TRP A 62 -10.12 12.54 -0.51
CA TRP A 62 -10.22 11.18 -1.07
C TRP A 62 -8.98 10.73 -1.86
N TYR A 63 -8.45 11.60 -2.74
CA TYR A 63 -7.28 11.29 -3.58
C TYR A 63 -6.01 11.06 -2.74
N GLN A 64 -5.88 11.75 -1.61
CA GLN A 64 -4.75 11.58 -0.69
C GLN A 64 -4.83 10.23 0.01
N LEU A 65 -6.01 9.80 0.46
CA LEU A 65 -6.20 8.48 1.07
C LEU A 65 -5.90 7.33 0.09
N VAL A 66 -6.31 7.46 -1.17
CA VAL A 66 -5.93 6.51 -2.23
C VAL A 66 -4.42 6.51 -2.46
N GLY A 67 -3.79 7.69 -2.50
CA GLY A 67 -2.35 7.86 -2.64
C GLY A 67 -1.56 7.23 -1.50
N ILE A 68 -1.98 7.43 -0.25
CA ILE A 68 -1.39 6.82 0.96
C ILE A 68 -1.51 5.30 0.88
N GLY A 69 -2.71 4.79 0.57
CA GLY A 69 -2.95 3.36 0.44
C GLY A 69 -2.00 2.70 -0.57
N THR A 70 -1.88 3.31 -1.74
CA THR A 70 -0.99 2.86 -2.82
C THR A 70 0.49 2.95 -2.43
N ALA A 71 0.90 4.02 -1.73
CA ALA A 71 2.28 4.18 -1.27
C ALA A 71 2.69 3.09 -0.27
N LEU A 72 1.79 2.74 0.66
CA LEU A 72 2.04 1.70 1.66
C LEU A 72 2.15 0.31 1.02
N VAL A 73 1.29 -0.01 0.05
CA VAL A 73 1.42 -1.24 -0.74
C VAL A 73 2.76 -1.30 -1.47
N GLY A 74 3.16 -0.19 -2.10
CA GLY A 74 4.48 -0.04 -2.72
C GLY A 74 5.63 -0.21 -1.72
N GLY A 75 5.52 0.36 -0.52
CA GLY A 75 6.49 0.18 0.56
C GLY A 75 6.65 -1.28 0.97
N GLY A 76 5.55 -2.03 1.11
CA GLY A 76 5.61 -3.46 1.39
C GLY A 76 6.28 -4.26 0.28
N MET A 77 6.04 -3.91 -0.99
CA MET A 77 6.75 -4.50 -2.13
C MET A 77 8.25 -4.18 -2.11
N ALA A 78 8.64 -2.98 -1.70
CA ALA A 78 10.05 -2.61 -1.56
C ALA A 78 10.75 -3.42 -0.47
N VAL A 79 10.11 -3.58 0.69
CA VAL A 79 10.64 -4.39 1.81
C VAL A 79 10.80 -5.85 1.39
N LEU A 80 9.80 -6.44 0.74
CA LEU A 80 9.92 -7.81 0.22
C LEU A 80 10.99 -7.91 -0.86
N GLY A 81 11.04 -6.96 -1.80
CA GLY A 81 12.07 -6.94 -2.84
C GLY A 81 13.47 -6.96 -2.27
N ALA A 82 13.77 -6.07 -1.32
CA ALA A 82 15.06 -6.01 -0.66
C ALA A 82 15.38 -7.31 0.11
N TRP A 83 14.40 -7.89 0.81
CA TRP A 83 14.58 -9.16 1.50
C TRP A 83 14.83 -10.33 0.55
N THR A 84 14.06 -10.43 -0.53
CA THR A 84 14.20 -11.47 -1.57
C THR A 84 15.58 -11.39 -2.24
N LEU A 85 16.06 -10.16 -2.54
CA LEU A 85 17.43 -9.95 -3.02
C LEU A 85 18.47 -10.43 -2.00
N SER A 86 18.27 -10.15 -0.71
CA SER A 86 19.17 -10.60 0.35
C SER A 86 19.20 -12.13 0.52
N ALA A 87 18.11 -12.82 0.12
CA ALA A 87 18.01 -14.28 0.10
C ALA A 87 18.62 -14.90 -1.17
N GLY A 88 19.09 -14.08 -2.13
CA GLY A 88 19.80 -14.52 -3.33
C GLY A 88 18.93 -14.65 -4.59
N ASP A 89 17.62 -14.35 -4.53
CA ASP A 89 16.75 -14.39 -5.70
C ASP A 89 16.66 -13.01 -6.37
N SER A 90 17.54 -12.79 -7.34
CA SER A 90 17.65 -11.52 -8.06
C SER A 90 16.47 -11.23 -8.99
N VAL A 91 15.83 -12.27 -9.53
CA VAL A 91 14.74 -12.13 -10.49
C VAL A 91 13.47 -11.70 -9.77
N LEU A 92 13.09 -12.43 -8.70
CA LEU A 92 11.90 -12.10 -7.94
C LEU A 92 12.07 -10.79 -7.17
N GLY A 93 13.23 -10.58 -6.54
CA GLY A 93 13.53 -9.35 -5.82
C GLY A 93 13.53 -8.12 -6.74
N GLY A 94 14.13 -8.24 -7.93
CA GLY A 94 14.10 -7.18 -8.95
C GLY A 94 12.69 -6.85 -9.43
N ALA A 95 11.85 -7.86 -9.67
CA ALA A 95 10.46 -7.65 -10.06
C ALA A 95 9.65 -6.94 -8.97
N GLN A 96 9.83 -7.32 -7.70
CA GLN A 96 9.17 -6.68 -6.55
C GLN A 96 9.58 -5.21 -6.41
N LEU A 97 10.87 -4.88 -6.59
CA LEU A 97 11.34 -3.50 -6.58
C LEU A 97 10.80 -2.67 -7.76
N ALA A 98 10.70 -3.27 -8.95
CA ALA A 98 10.09 -2.60 -10.10
C ALA A 98 8.60 -2.28 -9.84
N LEU A 99 7.86 -3.22 -9.25
CA LEU A 99 6.47 -2.98 -8.84
C LEU A 99 6.37 -1.89 -7.77
N ALA A 100 7.28 -1.87 -6.79
CA ALA A 100 7.34 -0.82 -5.79
C ALA A 100 7.51 0.58 -6.43
N ALA A 101 8.37 0.69 -7.44
CA ALA A 101 8.56 1.94 -8.18
C ALA A 101 7.29 2.37 -8.94
N VAL A 102 6.59 1.43 -9.56
CA VAL A 102 5.29 1.70 -10.22
C VAL A 102 4.27 2.23 -9.21
N PHE A 103 4.15 1.60 -8.04
CA PHE A 103 3.25 2.07 -7.00
C PHE A 103 3.64 3.45 -6.45
N ALA A 104 4.93 3.75 -6.31
CA ALA A 104 5.39 5.08 -5.89
C ALA A 104 4.99 6.17 -6.90
N ILE A 105 5.09 5.89 -8.20
CA ILE A 105 4.63 6.79 -9.26
C ILE A 105 3.11 6.97 -9.20
N GLN A 106 2.35 5.89 -9.04
CA GLN A 106 0.89 5.96 -8.93
C GLN A 106 0.44 6.75 -7.70
N ALA A 107 1.05 6.51 -6.53
CA ALA A 107 0.79 7.27 -5.32
C ALA A 107 1.03 8.77 -5.53
N ARG A 108 2.15 9.14 -6.16
CA ARG A 108 2.47 10.54 -6.52
C ARG A 108 1.41 11.15 -7.43
N ASN A 109 0.92 10.41 -8.41
CA ASN A 109 -0.11 10.89 -9.32
C ASN A 109 -1.45 11.13 -8.59
N HIS A 110 -1.80 10.29 -7.62
CA HIS A 110 -2.97 10.50 -6.77
C HIS A 110 -2.84 11.78 -5.92
N TYR A 111 -1.65 12.10 -5.39
CA TYR A 111 -1.43 13.38 -4.70
C TYR A 111 -1.54 14.61 -5.63
N ARG A 112 -1.33 14.45 -6.94
CA ARG A 112 -1.38 15.53 -7.93
C ARG A 112 -2.78 15.80 -8.50
N GLY A 113 -3.79 15.01 -8.13
CA GLY A 113 -5.16 15.09 -8.67
C GLY A 113 -6.10 16.14 -8.07
N GLY A 114 -5.68 16.96 -7.09
CA GLY A 114 -6.46 18.05 -6.45
C GLY A 114 -7.54 17.59 -5.43
N ASN A 115 -7.92 18.33 -4.38
CA ASN A 115 -7.63 19.73 -4.08
C ASN A 115 -6.40 19.93 -3.20
N ILE A 116 -5.63 20.93 -3.61
CA ILE A 116 -4.43 21.41 -2.97
C ILE A 116 -4.79 22.49 -1.95
N THR A 117 -5.73 23.39 -2.27
CA THR A 117 -5.86 24.80 -1.80
C THR A 117 -4.55 25.54 -1.45
N ASP A 118 -3.67 24.96 -0.64
CA ASP A 118 -2.49 25.53 -0.01
C ASP A 118 -1.21 25.60 -0.87
N VAL A 119 -1.08 24.82 -1.95
CA VAL A 119 0.10 24.93 -2.84
C VAL A 119 -0.04 26.07 -3.86
N ILE A 120 -1.23 26.66 -4.01
CA ILE A 120 -1.47 27.80 -4.93
C ILE A 120 -1.74 29.12 -4.18
N ASP A 121 -2.23 29.12 -2.93
CA ASP A 121 -2.31 30.36 -2.14
C ASP A 121 -0.97 30.79 -1.49
N ALA A 122 0.10 30.00 -1.67
CA ALA A 122 1.47 30.30 -1.19
C ALA A 122 2.43 30.80 -2.28
N GLY A 123 1.93 31.14 -3.48
CA GLY A 123 2.71 31.64 -4.62
C GLY A 123 2.22 32.96 -5.17
#